data_AF-A0A6H1ZEI0-F1
#
_entry.id   AF-A0A6H1ZEI0-F1
#
_cell.length_a   1.000
_cell.length_b   1.000
_cell.length_c   1.000
_cell.angle_alpha   90.00
_cell.angle_beta   90.00
_cell.angle_gamma   90.00
#
_symmetry.space_group_name_H-M   'P 1'
#
loop_
_entity.id
_entity.type
_entity.pdbx_description
1 polymer ?
#
loop_
_entity_poly.entity_id
_entity_poly.type
_entity_poly.pdbx_seq_one_letter_code
_entity_poly.pdbx_strand_id
1 'polypeptide(L)'
;MLDTWTSNGIRGRGNLPPVAGNFGGTLALVAGGWPVWQDFMALEAMEATPWPHDIMVVNDIGIFLPRPLTHWVSYHSDQLPHLVALREGHLGNSQIKRHIHTHGAPKPEGAECRWEFEAAGGTSTLFGVRVALAMGYDRVVLCGAPMDSGGHAWTPPPEMWVPDSFVKHGRFGNERLEQDWLQARDNEFSGRVRSLSGRTREWLGCPNGEWLNGFSG
;
A
#
# COMPACT_ATOMS: atom_id res chain seq x y z
N MET A 1 26.02 -13.83 9.70
CA MET A 1 25.12 -12.68 9.89
C MET A 1 24.62 -12.32 8.51
N LEU A 2 23.31 -12.09 8.34
CA LEU A 2 22.82 -11.53 7.06
C LEU A 2 23.31 -10.09 6.96
N ASP A 3 23.76 -9.68 5.77
CA ASP A 3 24.15 -8.29 5.52
C ASP A 3 22.94 -7.36 5.74
N THR A 4 23.19 -6.18 6.29
CA THR A 4 22.15 -5.14 6.47
C THR A 4 22.24 -4.12 5.35
N TRP A 5 21.11 -3.58 4.93
CA TRP A 5 21.03 -2.49 3.96
C TRP A 5 20.15 -1.35 4.46
N THR A 6 20.40 -0.17 3.91
CA THR A 6 19.57 1.03 4.10
C THR A 6 19.28 1.64 2.73
N SER A 7 18.02 1.92 2.45
CA SER A 7 17.59 2.64 1.24
C SER A 7 16.54 3.69 1.61
N ASN A 8 16.79 4.96 1.30
CA ASN A 8 15.83 6.06 1.50
C ASN A 8 15.27 6.16 2.94
N GLY A 9 16.11 5.89 3.93
CA GLY A 9 15.75 5.88 5.36
C GLY A 9 15.12 4.57 5.85
N ILE A 10 14.85 3.62 4.96
CA ILE A 10 14.29 2.30 5.30
C ILE A 10 15.42 1.29 5.44
N ARG A 11 15.37 0.46 6.49
CA ARG A 11 16.39 -0.55 6.81
C ARG A 11 15.88 -1.97 6.60
N GLY A 12 16.77 -2.85 6.15
CA GLY A 12 16.49 -4.27 6.01
C GLY A 12 17.73 -5.14 6.02
N ARG A 13 17.52 -6.42 5.71
CA ARG A 13 18.51 -7.49 5.75
C ARG A 13 18.57 -8.26 4.44
N GLY A 14 19.64 -9.02 4.27
CA GLY A 14 19.87 -9.82 3.08
C GLY A 14 20.22 -8.96 1.87
N ASN A 15 19.80 -9.41 0.68
CA ASN A 15 20.08 -8.68 -0.55
C ASN A 15 19.06 -7.56 -0.75
N LEU A 16 19.56 -6.34 -0.96
CA LEU A 16 18.72 -5.21 -1.36
C LEU A 16 18.13 -5.49 -2.76
N PRO A 17 16.80 -5.40 -2.94
CA PRO A 17 16.19 -5.58 -4.26
C PRO A 17 16.73 -4.58 -5.29
N PRO A 18 16.99 -5.00 -6.56
CA PRO A 18 17.55 -4.11 -7.58
C PRO A 18 16.71 -2.86 -7.88
N VAL A 19 15.42 -2.88 -7.56
CA VAL A 19 14.48 -1.76 -7.71
C VAL A 19 14.61 -0.66 -6.65
N ALA A 20 15.38 -0.89 -5.58
CA ALA A 20 15.56 0.07 -4.51
C ALA A 20 16.26 1.34 -5.01
N GLY A 21 15.69 2.51 -4.69
CA GLY A 21 16.22 3.81 -5.10
C GLY A 21 16.05 4.18 -6.58
N ASN A 22 15.31 3.39 -7.37
CA ASN A 22 15.15 3.64 -8.81
C ASN A 22 13.86 4.39 -9.18
N PHE A 23 13.03 4.74 -8.19
CA PHE A 23 11.76 5.44 -8.39
C PHE A 23 11.79 6.81 -7.71
N GLY A 24 10.79 7.64 -7.98
CA GLY A 24 10.66 9.00 -7.44
C GLY A 24 9.28 9.60 -7.72
N GLY A 25 9.02 10.79 -7.19
CA GLY A 25 7.74 11.49 -7.35
C GLY A 25 6.66 11.03 -6.37
N THR A 26 5.40 11.20 -6.76
CA THR A 26 4.24 10.86 -5.93
C THR A 26 3.70 9.48 -6.32
N LEU A 27 3.44 8.62 -5.33
CA LEU A 27 2.81 7.31 -5.51
C LEU A 27 1.42 7.29 -4.87
N ALA A 28 0.42 6.78 -5.59
CA ALA A 28 -0.84 6.37 -4.98
C ALA A 28 -0.72 4.93 -4.48
N LEU A 29 -0.81 4.72 -3.17
CA LEU A 29 -0.86 3.38 -2.56
C LEU A 29 -2.31 3.06 -2.20
N VAL A 30 -2.91 2.14 -2.96
CA VAL A 30 -4.32 1.80 -2.89
C VAL A 30 -4.50 0.45 -2.21
N ALA A 31 -5.18 0.44 -1.07
CA ALA A 31 -5.51 -0.76 -0.30
C ALA A 31 -7.03 -1.02 -0.31
N GLY A 32 -7.43 -2.22 0.09
CA GLY A 32 -8.84 -2.66 -0.02
C GLY A 32 -9.77 -2.25 1.11
N GLY A 33 -9.36 -1.39 2.04
CA GLY A 33 -10.20 -0.95 3.16
C GLY A 33 -11.27 0.04 2.71
N TRP A 34 -12.47 -0.02 3.30
CA TRP A 34 -13.48 1.02 3.08
C TRP A 34 -13.02 2.36 3.69
N PRO A 35 -13.04 3.52 3.00
CA PRO A 35 -13.77 3.82 1.77
C PRO A 35 -12.86 4.00 0.54
N VAL A 36 -12.12 2.94 0.12
CA VAL A 36 -11.12 2.99 -0.96
C VAL A 36 -11.57 3.73 -2.23
N TRP A 37 -12.81 3.53 -2.66
CA TRP A 37 -13.29 4.14 -3.91
C TRP A 37 -13.47 5.64 -3.77
N GLN A 38 -13.99 6.09 -2.63
CA GLN A 38 -14.14 7.51 -2.30
C GLN A 38 -12.77 8.16 -2.15
N ASP A 39 -11.83 7.49 -1.48
CA ASP A 39 -10.45 7.97 -1.37
C ASP A 39 -9.81 8.13 -2.76
N PHE A 40 -9.90 7.10 -3.61
CA PHE A 40 -9.26 7.15 -4.92
C PHE A 40 -9.89 8.22 -5.84
N MET A 41 -11.21 8.39 -5.80
CA MET A 41 -11.88 9.49 -6.52
C MET A 41 -11.47 10.86 -5.97
N ALA A 42 -11.34 11.00 -4.64
CA ALA A 42 -10.88 12.24 -4.03
C ALA A 42 -9.43 12.57 -4.43
N LEU A 43 -8.57 11.55 -4.52
CA LEU A 43 -7.20 11.72 -5.00
C LEU A 43 -7.15 12.22 -6.45
N GLU A 44 -7.89 11.57 -7.37
CA GLU A 44 -7.97 12.00 -8.77
C GLU A 44 -8.55 13.43 -8.90
N ALA A 45 -9.48 13.82 -8.01
CA ALA A 45 -10.03 15.17 -7.99
C ALA A 45 -9.05 16.23 -7.47
N MET A 46 -8.06 15.86 -6.65
CA MET A 46 -7.04 16.80 -6.14
C MET A 46 -5.97 17.16 -7.18
N GLU A 47 -5.75 16.31 -8.18
CA GLU A 47 -4.65 16.49 -9.14
C GLU A 47 -5.11 16.37 -10.60
N ALA A 48 -5.47 15.16 -11.04
CA ALA A 48 -5.99 14.93 -12.39
C ALA A 48 -6.74 13.58 -12.48
N THR A 49 -7.65 13.50 -13.43
CA THR A 49 -8.33 12.25 -13.83
C THR A 49 -8.00 11.94 -15.30
N PRO A 50 -7.35 10.81 -15.62
CA PRO A 50 -6.86 9.78 -14.68
C PRO A 50 -5.67 10.29 -13.84
N TRP A 51 -5.45 9.66 -12.69
CA TRP A 51 -4.25 9.88 -11.87
C TRP A 51 -2.97 9.78 -12.73
N PRO A 52 -2.09 10.79 -12.73
CA PRO A 52 -0.99 10.85 -13.69
C PRO A 52 0.28 10.12 -13.23
N HIS A 53 0.35 9.72 -11.95
CA HIS A 53 1.54 9.10 -11.37
C HIS A 53 1.40 7.59 -11.21
N ASP A 54 2.44 6.97 -10.65
CA ASP A 54 2.45 5.54 -10.38
C ASP A 54 1.38 5.15 -9.35
N ILE A 55 0.92 3.90 -9.48
CA ILE A 55 -0.04 3.28 -8.59
C ILE A 55 0.55 1.97 -8.07
N MET A 56 0.54 1.83 -6.75
CA MET A 56 0.81 0.59 -6.04
C MET A 56 -0.48 0.07 -5.41
N VAL A 57 -0.89 -1.15 -5.75
CA VAL A 57 -2.05 -1.80 -5.15
C VAL A 57 -1.63 -2.81 -4.09
N VAL A 58 -2.43 -2.94 -3.03
CA VAL A 58 -2.17 -3.84 -1.91
C VAL A 58 -3.16 -5.01 -1.92
N ASN A 59 -2.66 -6.24 -1.99
CA ASN A 59 -3.48 -7.47 -2.00
C ASN A 59 -4.57 -7.42 -3.11
N ASP A 60 -5.80 -7.85 -2.81
CA ASP A 60 -6.83 -8.15 -3.80
C ASP A 60 -7.43 -6.93 -4.52
N ILE A 61 -7.25 -5.70 -4.00
CA ILE A 61 -7.80 -4.49 -4.63
C ILE A 61 -7.25 -4.27 -6.03
N GLY A 62 -6.05 -4.80 -6.30
CA GLY A 62 -5.42 -4.79 -7.60
C GLY A 62 -6.21 -5.55 -8.67
N ILE A 63 -7.12 -6.46 -8.32
CA ILE A 63 -7.99 -7.11 -9.31
C ILE A 63 -9.01 -6.11 -9.86
N PHE A 64 -9.56 -5.26 -9.00
CA PHE A 64 -10.75 -4.46 -9.31
C PHE A 64 -10.45 -3.04 -9.78
N LEU A 65 -9.29 -2.47 -9.44
CA LEU A 65 -8.97 -1.08 -9.79
C LEU A 65 -8.79 -0.92 -11.31
N PRO A 66 -9.66 -0.18 -12.03
CA PRO A 66 -9.63 -0.07 -13.49
C PRO A 66 -8.66 1.04 -13.93
N ARG A 67 -7.40 0.94 -13.49
CA ARG A 67 -6.30 1.86 -13.83
C ARG A 67 -5.04 1.08 -14.18
N PRO A 68 -4.14 1.63 -15.03
CA PRO A 68 -2.80 1.07 -15.19
C PRO A 68 -2.09 1.00 -13.84
N LEU A 69 -1.44 -0.13 -13.56
CA LEU A 69 -0.71 -0.35 -12.31
C LEU A 69 0.78 -0.37 -12.61
N THR A 70 1.58 0.19 -11.71
CA THR A 70 3.05 0.11 -11.77
C THR A 70 3.55 -0.97 -10.81
N HIS A 71 2.93 -1.05 -9.62
CA HIS A 71 3.38 -1.93 -8.54
C HIS A 71 2.20 -2.71 -7.93
N TRP A 72 2.49 -3.92 -7.46
CA TRP A 72 1.56 -4.74 -6.67
C TRP A 72 2.28 -5.35 -5.47
N VAL A 73 1.81 -5.04 -4.27
CA VAL A 73 2.43 -5.49 -3.03
C VAL A 73 1.49 -6.40 -2.22
N SER A 74 2.07 -7.44 -1.61
CA SER A 74 1.39 -8.31 -0.64
C SER A 74 2.37 -8.89 0.37
N TYR A 75 1.96 -9.04 1.63
CA TYR A 75 2.72 -9.84 2.61
C TYR A 75 2.64 -11.34 2.29
N HIS A 76 1.58 -11.76 1.60
CA HIS A 76 1.38 -13.11 1.08
C HIS A 76 1.84 -13.14 -0.37
N SER A 77 3.16 -13.14 -0.57
CA SER A 77 3.77 -13.04 -1.91
C SER A 77 3.39 -14.20 -2.82
N ASP A 78 3.06 -15.37 -2.26
CA ASP A 78 2.57 -16.54 -2.97
C ASP A 78 1.24 -16.29 -3.69
N GLN A 79 0.45 -15.32 -3.23
CA GLN A 79 -0.81 -14.97 -3.86
C GLN A 79 -0.63 -14.08 -5.09
N LEU A 80 0.46 -13.32 -5.20
CA LEU A 80 0.64 -12.31 -6.26
C LEU A 80 0.54 -12.88 -7.68
N PRO A 81 1.15 -14.03 -8.03
CA PRO A 81 0.97 -14.63 -9.36
C PRO A 81 -0.50 -14.93 -9.68
N HIS A 82 -1.27 -15.39 -8.69
CA HIS A 82 -2.70 -15.68 -8.86
C HIS A 82 -3.51 -14.41 -9.00
N LEU A 83 -3.21 -13.37 -8.21
CA LEU A 83 -3.91 -12.08 -8.28
C LEU A 83 -3.68 -11.37 -9.61
N VAL A 84 -2.45 -11.42 -10.14
CA VAL A 84 -2.14 -10.89 -11.48
C VAL A 84 -2.95 -11.61 -12.56
N ALA A 85 -2.99 -12.95 -12.53
CA ALA A 85 -3.79 -13.73 -13.47
C ALA A 85 -5.30 -13.44 -13.35
N LEU A 86 -5.81 -13.25 -12.13
CA LEU A 86 -7.21 -12.87 -11.91
C LEU A 86 -7.53 -11.48 -12.46
N ARG A 87 -6.62 -10.50 -12.30
CA ARG A 87 -6.76 -9.17 -12.90
C ARG A 87 -6.83 -9.25 -14.42
N GLU A 88 -5.96 -10.05 -15.03
CA GLU A 88 -5.94 -10.28 -16.48
C GLU A 88 -7.28 -10.81 -17.00
N GLY A 89 -7.83 -11.81 -16.32
CA GLY A 89 -9.16 -12.32 -16.63
C GLY A 89 -10.28 -11.31 -16.39
N HIS A 90 -10.19 -10.49 -15.32
CA HIS A 90 -11.25 -9.56 -14.92
C HIS A 90 -11.36 -8.33 -15.84
N LEU A 91 -10.24 -7.71 -16.21
CA LEU A 91 -10.23 -6.45 -16.98
C LEU A 91 -10.00 -6.65 -18.48
N GLY A 92 -9.58 -7.85 -18.89
CA GLY A 92 -9.23 -8.18 -20.26
C GLY A 92 -7.86 -7.66 -20.71
N ASN A 93 -7.23 -8.40 -21.63
CA ASN A 93 -5.83 -8.21 -22.04
C ASN A 93 -5.49 -6.83 -22.67
N SER A 94 -6.48 -6.05 -23.12
CA SER A 94 -6.22 -4.77 -23.80
C SER A 94 -5.89 -3.61 -22.84
N GLN A 95 -6.25 -3.74 -21.56
CA GLN A 95 -6.07 -2.70 -20.52
C GLN A 95 -4.80 -2.91 -19.67
N ILE A 96 -4.06 -4.00 -19.88
CA ILE A 96 -2.95 -4.47 -19.03
C ILE A 96 -1.69 -4.62 -19.89
N LYS A 97 -1.25 -3.55 -20.55
CA LYS A 97 -0.10 -3.60 -21.46
C LYS A 97 1.24 -3.20 -20.83
N ARG A 98 1.29 -3.06 -19.51
CA ARG A 98 2.52 -2.70 -18.77
C ARG A 98 2.86 -3.78 -17.76
N HIS A 99 4.15 -4.08 -17.65
CA HIS A 99 4.69 -4.93 -16.58
C HIS A 99 4.31 -4.32 -15.22
N ILE A 100 3.94 -5.19 -14.27
CA ILE A 100 3.64 -4.80 -12.89
C ILE A 100 4.74 -5.38 -12.01
N HIS A 101 5.49 -4.52 -11.33
CA HIS A 101 6.47 -4.98 -10.36
C HIS A 101 5.76 -5.58 -9.15
N THR A 102 6.05 -6.83 -8.83
CA THR A 102 5.43 -7.51 -7.68
C THR A 102 6.38 -7.47 -6.49
N HIS A 103 5.85 -7.09 -5.32
CA HIS A 103 6.63 -6.91 -4.10
C HIS A 103 6.05 -7.74 -2.95
N GLY A 104 6.91 -8.42 -2.21
CA GLY A 104 6.45 -9.18 -1.05
C GLY A 104 7.53 -9.46 -0.02
N ALA A 105 7.11 -10.08 1.08
CA ALA A 105 8.02 -10.55 2.11
C ALA A 105 8.95 -11.66 1.54
N PRO A 106 10.06 -12.01 2.22
CA PRO A 106 10.99 -13.02 1.71
C PRO A 106 10.35 -14.40 1.56
N LYS A 107 9.34 -14.69 2.40
CA LYS A 107 8.55 -15.92 2.38
C LYS A 107 7.08 -15.61 2.71
N PRO A 108 6.13 -16.34 2.11
CA PRO A 108 6.33 -17.36 1.06
C PRO A 108 6.79 -16.74 -0.28
N GLU A 109 7.26 -17.56 -1.21
CA GLU A 109 7.77 -17.06 -2.50
C GLU A 109 6.63 -16.73 -3.48
N GLY A 110 6.82 -15.72 -4.33
CA GLY A 110 5.86 -15.39 -5.40
C GLY A 110 5.93 -13.94 -5.91
N ALA A 111 6.66 -13.07 -5.21
CA ALA A 111 7.02 -11.73 -5.69
C ALA A 111 8.36 -11.72 -6.45
N GLU A 112 8.45 -10.86 -7.48
CA GLU A 112 9.69 -10.48 -8.18
C GLU A 112 10.68 -9.83 -7.22
N CYS A 113 10.20 -8.86 -6.43
CA CYS A 113 11.00 -8.09 -5.49
C CYS A 113 10.68 -8.52 -4.05
N ARG A 114 11.68 -9.02 -3.33
CA ARG A 114 11.51 -9.56 -1.96
C ARG A 114 12.19 -8.65 -0.94
N TRP A 115 11.45 -8.22 0.09
CA TRP A 115 11.92 -7.23 1.06
C TRP A 115 11.96 -7.80 2.48
N GLU A 116 13.15 -7.90 3.06
CA GLU A 116 13.35 -8.28 4.47
C GLU A 116 13.62 -7.03 5.31
N PHE A 117 12.57 -6.29 5.69
CA PHE A 117 12.73 -5.11 6.55
C PHE A 117 13.11 -5.50 7.99
N GLU A 118 13.94 -4.69 8.66
CA GLU A 118 14.30 -4.94 10.07
C GLU A 118 13.09 -4.77 11.00
N ALA A 119 12.24 -3.79 10.70
CA ALA A 119 10.97 -3.58 11.38
C ALA A 119 9.91 -4.53 10.80
N ALA A 120 9.86 -5.74 11.34
CA ALA A 120 8.81 -6.71 11.04
C ALA A 120 7.55 -6.42 11.86
N GLY A 121 6.44 -6.09 11.20
CA GLY A 121 5.16 -5.79 11.87
C GLY A 121 4.21 -4.95 11.02
N GLY A 122 2.99 -4.77 11.51
CA GLY A 122 1.95 -3.98 10.88
C GLY A 122 1.10 -4.71 9.84
N THR A 123 0.48 -3.92 8.96
CA THR A 123 -0.42 -4.39 7.90
C THR A 123 0.29 -4.51 6.56
N SER A 124 -0.30 -5.21 5.58
CA SER A 124 0.21 -5.22 4.19
C SER A 124 0.36 -3.81 3.62
N THR A 125 -0.51 -2.87 4.04
CA THR A 125 -0.39 -1.46 3.65
C THR A 125 0.85 -0.82 4.25
N LEU A 126 1.15 -1.02 5.54
CA LEU A 126 2.38 -0.50 6.15
C LEU A 126 3.63 -1.07 5.47
N PHE A 127 3.60 -2.36 5.15
CA PHE A 127 4.64 -3.00 4.35
C PHE A 127 4.79 -2.33 2.97
N GLY A 128 3.68 -2.08 2.27
CA GLY A 128 3.67 -1.34 1.00
C GLY A 128 4.27 0.07 1.11
N VAL A 129 4.00 0.80 2.20
CA VAL A 129 4.62 2.11 2.44
C VAL A 129 6.14 1.97 2.54
N ARG A 130 6.64 1.00 3.30
CA ARG A 130 8.10 0.75 3.39
C ARG A 130 8.72 0.40 2.06
N VAL A 131 8.04 -0.43 1.25
CA VAL A 131 8.46 -0.74 -0.12
C VAL A 131 8.54 0.53 -0.96
N ALA A 132 7.48 1.36 -0.97
CA ALA A 132 7.44 2.60 -1.72
C ALA A 132 8.58 3.57 -1.33
N LEU A 133 8.79 3.77 -0.04
CA LEU A 133 9.85 4.63 0.46
C LEU A 133 11.24 4.06 0.12
N ALA A 134 11.46 2.76 0.29
CA ALA A 134 12.74 2.10 -0.06
C ALA A 134 13.05 2.17 -1.57
N MET A 135 12.02 2.14 -2.42
CA MET A 135 12.14 2.33 -3.87
C MET A 135 12.49 3.77 -4.28
N GLY A 136 12.26 4.76 -3.42
CA GLY A 136 12.68 6.15 -3.65
C GLY A 136 11.55 7.16 -3.87
N TYR A 137 10.28 6.77 -3.73
CA TYR A 137 9.18 7.73 -3.84
C TYR A 137 9.29 8.85 -2.80
N ASP A 138 9.12 10.10 -3.27
CA ASP A 138 9.18 11.30 -2.44
C ASP A 138 7.92 11.44 -1.58
N ARG A 139 6.79 11.00 -2.14
CA ARG A 139 5.46 11.15 -1.55
C ARG A 139 4.62 9.90 -1.77
N VAL A 140 3.92 9.45 -0.74
CA VAL A 140 2.98 8.33 -0.79
C VAL A 140 1.63 8.78 -0.27
N VAL A 141 0.59 8.62 -1.08
CA VAL A 141 -0.80 8.88 -0.70
C VAL A 141 -1.53 7.56 -0.47
N LEU A 142 -2.06 7.37 0.73
CA LEU A 142 -2.84 6.18 1.07
C LEU A 142 -4.31 6.37 0.67
N CYS A 143 -4.84 5.41 -0.08
CA CYS A 143 -6.26 5.26 -0.38
C CYS A 143 -6.76 3.92 0.19
N GLY A 144 -7.89 3.91 0.89
CA GLY A 144 -8.48 2.66 1.39
C GLY A 144 -7.67 1.99 2.50
N ALA A 145 -6.99 2.78 3.34
CA ALA A 145 -6.20 2.30 4.47
C ALA A 145 -6.59 2.99 5.78
N PRO A 146 -7.89 3.00 6.16
CA PRO A 146 -8.38 3.85 7.24
C PRO A 146 -7.88 3.41 8.64
N MET A 147 -7.57 2.14 8.85
CA MET A 147 -7.21 1.56 10.16
C MET A 147 -8.27 1.79 11.27
N ASP A 148 -9.54 1.89 10.91
CA ASP A 148 -10.66 2.21 11.82
C ASP A 148 -11.62 1.02 12.05
N SER A 149 -11.23 -0.18 11.60
CA SER A 149 -12.07 -1.40 11.64
C SER A 149 -13.33 -1.35 10.78
N GLY A 150 -13.41 -0.47 9.77
CA GLY A 150 -14.52 -0.42 8.81
C GLY A 150 -14.61 -1.60 7.83
N GLY A 151 -13.66 -2.54 7.87
CA GLY A 151 -13.61 -3.70 6.98
C GLY A 151 -13.08 -3.40 5.57
N HIS A 152 -13.16 -4.40 4.69
CA HIS A 152 -12.81 -4.24 3.28
C HIS A 152 -13.98 -3.71 2.47
N ALA A 153 -13.70 -3.15 1.29
CA ALA A 153 -14.72 -2.61 0.38
C ALA A 153 -15.73 -3.66 -0.13
N TRP A 154 -15.39 -4.95 0.01
CA TRP A 154 -16.24 -6.10 -0.33
C TRP A 154 -16.73 -6.86 0.91
N THR A 155 -16.48 -6.36 2.12
CA THR A 155 -17.01 -6.96 3.34
C THR A 155 -18.53 -6.71 3.38
N PRO A 156 -19.36 -7.75 3.58
CA PRO A 156 -20.80 -7.57 3.74
C PRO A 156 -21.09 -6.73 4.99
N PRO A 157 -22.29 -6.11 5.09
CA PRO A 157 -22.61 -5.26 6.22
C PRO A 157 -22.59 -6.04 7.55
N PRO A 158 -22.35 -5.37 8.71
CA PRO A 158 -22.15 -6.03 10.00
C PRO A 158 -23.24 -7.01 10.43
N GLU A 159 -24.48 -6.78 9.99
CA GLU A 159 -25.63 -7.62 10.29
C GLU A 159 -25.53 -9.01 9.63
N MET A 160 -24.68 -9.17 8.61
CA MET A 160 -24.39 -10.43 7.93
C MET A 160 -23.16 -11.14 8.49
N TRP A 161 -22.53 -10.60 9.54
CA TRP A 161 -21.32 -11.19 10.11
C TRP A 161 -21.66 -12.39 10.99
N VAL A 162 -21.16 -13.57 10.62
CA VAL A 162 -21.31 -14.76 11.45
C VAL A 162 -20.36 -14.65 12.66
N PRO A 163 -20.86 -14.79 13.91
CA PRO A 163 -20.09 -14.49 15.13
C PRO A 163 -18.74 -15.22 15.32
N ASP A 164 -18.43 -16.27 14.54
CA ASP A 164 -17.29 -17.14 14.84
C ASP A 164 -16.39 -17.54 13.65
N SER A 165 -16.69 -17.18 12.40
CA SER A 165 -15.94 -17.72 11.25
C SER A 165 -15.07 -16.74 10.46
N PHE A 166 -15.33 -15.42 10.48
CA PHE A 166 -14.59 -14.48 9.60
C PHE A 166 -14.35 -13.07 10.18
N VAL A 167 -14.86 -12.75 11.38
CA VAL A 167 -14.80 -11.40 11.97
C VAL A 167 -13.38 -10.95 12.41
N LYS A 168 -12.41 -11.89 12.45
CA LYS A 168 -11.00 -11.51 12.69
C LYS A 168 -10.39 -10.69 11.55
N HIS A 169 -10.92 -10.78 10.33
CA HIS A 169 -10.45 -10.00 9.18
C HIS A 169 -11.00 -8.56 9.14
N GLY A 170 -11.91 -8.17 10.04
CA GLY A 170 -12.50 -6.83 10.07
C GLY A 170 -11.85 -5.84 11.04
N ARG A 171 -11.03 -6.31 11.99
CA ARG A 171 -10.49 -5.46 13.07
C ARG A 171 -9.10 -4.92 12.76
N PHE A 172 -9.01 -4.10 11.72
CA PHE A 172 -7.79 -3.35 11.36
C PHE A 172 -7.49 -2.18 12.30
N GLY A 173 -7.78 -2.30 13.60
CA GLY A 173 -7.67 -1.18 14.55
C GLY A 173 -7.32 -1.62 15.97
N ASN A 174 -6.48 -2.64 16.12
CA ASN A 174 -5.97 -3.01 17.45
C ASN A 174 -4.76 -2.12 17.84
N GLU A 175 -4.51 -2.00 19.14
CA GLU A 175 -3.45 -1.15 19.71
C GLU A 175 -2.07 -1.47 19.17
N ARG A 176 -1.76 -2.75 18.92
CA ARG A 176 -0.47 -3.16 18.37
C ARG A 176 -0.25 -2.61 16.96
N LEU A 177 -1.26 -2.73 16.08
CA LEU A 177 -1.16 -2.20 14.71
C LEU A 177 -1.03 -0.68 14.72
N GLU A 178 -1.75 0.00 15.61
CA GLU A 178 -1.59 1.44 15.81
C GLU A 178 -0.17 1.80 16.24
N GLN A 179 0.40 1.09 17.22
CA GLN A 179 1.79 1.31 17.64
C GLN A 179 2.78 1.10 16.49
N ASP A 180 2.60 0.07 15.67
CA ASP A 180 3.45 -0.17 14.48
C ASP A 180 3.38 1.01 13.49
N TRP A 181 2.19 1.58 13.28
CA TRP A 181 2.01 2.74 12.40
C TRP A 181 2.61 4.03 12.98
N LEU A 182 2.39 4.30 14.26
CA LEU A 182 2.95 5.48 14.93
C LEU A 182 4.48 5.41 14.98
N GLN A 183 5.04 4.24 15.28
CA GLN A 183 6.48 4.04 15.24
C GLN A 183 7.05 4.26 13.84
N ALA A 184 6.40 3.75 12.79
CA ALA A 184 6.85 3.98 11.41
C ALA A 184 6.72 5.46 11.01
N ARG A 185 5.64 6.15 11.41
CA ARG A 185 5.49 7.60 11.19
C ARG A 185 6.66 8.37 11.78
N ASP A 186 7.00 8.09 13.03
CA ASP A 186 7.97 8.87 13.78
C ASP A 186 9.42 8.57 13.35
N ASN A 187 9.69 7.36 12.84
CA ASN A 187 11.06 6.91 12.56
C ASN A 187 11.39 6.74 11.07
N GLU A 188 10.40 6.55 10.19
CA GLU A 188 10.62 6.13 8.79
C GLU A 188 10.04 7.12 7.77
N PHE A 189 8.87 7.70 8.06
CA PHE A 189 8.11 8.42 7.02
C PHE A 189 8.62 9.84 6.77
N SER A 190 9.06 10.55 7.81
CA SER A 190 9.57 11.93 7.70
C SER A 190 8.61 12.87 6.95
N GLY A 191 7.30 12.72 7.16
CA GLY A 191 6.26 13.54 6.50
C GLY A 191 5.96 13.19 5.04
N ARG A 192 6.58 12.15 4.47
CA ARG A 192 6.40 11.70 3.08
C ARG A 192 5.14 10.88 2.83
N VAL A 193 4.38 10.55 3.87
CA VAL A 193 3.19 9.70 3.77
C VAL A 193 1.99 10.45 4.31
N ARG A 194 0.90 10.52 3.53
CA ARG A 194 -0.40 11.10 3.92
C ARG A 194 -1.52 10.12 3.60
N SER A 195 -2.65 10.25 4.28
CA SER A 195 -3.83 9.39 4.07
C SER A 195 -5.11 10.20 3.89
N LEU A 196 -6.04 9.68 3.09
CA LEU A 196 -7.30 10.35 2.79
C LEU A 196 -8.41 10.07 3.81
N SER A 197 -8.32 8.96 4.55
CA SER A 197 -9.39 8.49 5.45
C SER A 197 -8.89 7.87 6.75
N GLY A 198 -9.83 7.74 7.69
CA GLY A 198 -9.68 7.01 8.96
C GLY A 198 -8.59 7.52 9.90
N ARG A 199 -8.16 6.63 10.80
CA ARG A 199 -7.11 6.88 11.80
C ARG A 199 -5.76 7.17 11.14
N THR A 200 -5.45 6.56 10.00
CA THR A 200 -4.20 6.89 9.28
C THR A 200 -4.18 8.33 8.82
N ARG A 201 -5.33 8.93 8.44
CA ARG A 201 -5.40 10.38 8.17
C ARG A 201 -5.17 11.21 9.43
N GLU A 202 -5.67 10.78 10.58
CA GLU A 202 -5.43 11.48 11.86
C GLU A 202 -3.94 11.46 12.23
N TRP A 203 -3.28 10.32 12.07
CA TRP A 203 -1.86 10.15 12.43
C TRP A 203 -0.92 10.80 11.43
N LEU A 204 -1.25 10.73 10.15
CA LEU A 204 -0.35 11.10 9.06
C LEU A 204 -0.74 12.43 8.41
N GLY A 205 -1.93 12.97 8.66
CA GLY A 205 -2.46 14.12 7.93
C GLY A 205 -3.04 13.76 6.56
N CYS A 206 -3.81 14.69 6.00
CA CYS A 206 -4.41 14.59 4.66
C CYS A 206 -3.48 15.21 3.61
N PRO A 207 -3.34 14.63 2.40
CA PRO A 207 -2.68 15.33 1.31
C PRO A 207 -3.50 16.56 0.91
N ASN A 208 -2.80 17.59 0.41
CA ASN A 208 -3.39 18.76 -0.24
C ASN A 208 -2.54 19.14 -1.47
N GLY A 209 -3.00 20.11 -2.26
CA GLY A 209 -2.30 20.53 -3.47
C GLY A 209 -0.87 21.02 -3.22
N GLU A 210 -0.62 21.74 -2.13
CA GLU A 210 0.73 22.22 -1.78
C GLU A 210 1.69 21.06 -1.53
N TRP A 211 1.27 20.10 -0.69
CA TRP A 211 2.06 18.92 -0.36
C TRP A 211 2.32 18.04 -1.59
N LEU A 212 1.31 17.83 -2.45
CA LEU A 212 1.46 17.07 -3.71
C LEU A 212 2.46 17.72 -4.66
N ASN A 213 2.51 19.05 -4.70
CA ASN A 213 3.42 19.82 -5.55
C ASN A 213 4.81 20.03 -4.92
N GLY A 214 5.06 19.51 -3.71
CA GLY A 214 6.36 19.64 -3.04
C GLY A 214 6.61 20.97 -2.35
N PHE A 215 5.55 21.76 -2.12
CA PHE A 215 5.62 22.92 -1.24
C PHE A 215 5.44 22.44 0.21
N SER A 216 6.50 22.54 1.00
CA SER A 216 6.43 22.43 2.46
C SER A 216 6.14 23.81 3.03
N GLY A 217 4.90 24.02 3.48
CA GLY A 217 4.53 25.14 4.34
C GLY A 217 5.07 25.01 5.75
#